data_AF-A0A7C3GHH6-F1
#
_entry.id   AF-A0A7C3GHH6-F1
#
_cell.length_a   1.000
_cell.length_b   1.000
_cell.length_c   1.000
_cell.angle_alpha   90.00
_cell.angle_beta   90.00
_cell.angle_gamma   90.00
#
_symmetry.space_group_name_H-M   'P 1'
#
loop_
_entity.id
_entity.type
_entity.pdbx_description
1 polymer ?
#
loop_
_entity_poly.entity_id
_entity_poly.type
_entity_poly.pdbx_seq_one_letter_code
_entity_poly.pdbx_strand_id
1 'polypeptide(L)'
;MTVRRTFCWVTLGLLAAALSAPGQALLTVEEAVARAIAGHPLLTAGERQIAVSEGLRRQAGLAPNPSFTFQHENVRTAPEGIPYWTFSDTFAYVEQRFETAGKRRRRVESASVGVERAALEKELLAKQLAGRVKQAYWAAAGARRIYELLLEAARNFLLIVEYHEVRVREGAMAEADLLRIRLESERLNLAAKAAFLESERARISLFREMGVADIPAAVRFE
;
A
#
# COMPACT_ATOMS: atom_id res chain seq x y z
N MET A 1 35.76 -0.74 48.35
CA MET A 1 34.37 -1.21 48.16
C MET A 1 33.63 -0.17 47.34
N THR A 2 33.30 -0.42 46.07
CA THR A 2 32.22 0.27 45.31
C THR A 2 32.24 -0.19 43.85
N VAL A 3 31.78 -1.40 43.57
CA VAL A 3 31.33 -1.76 42.22
C VAL A 3 30.14 -2.70 42.39
N ARG A 4 28.94 -2.21 42.09
CA ARG A 4 27.75 -2.98 41.64
C ARG A 4 26.50 -2.15 41.91
N ARG A 5 25.93 -1.55 40.85
CA ARG A 5 24.48 -1.30 40.76
C ARG A 5 23.99 -0.87 39.38
N THR A 6 24.86 -0.58 38.41
CA THR A 6 24.47 -0.10 37.08
C THR A 6 24.25 -1.21 36.02
N PHE A 7 24.66 -2.45 36.28
CA PHE A 7 24.62 -3.51 35.26
C PHE A 7 23.25 -4.21 35.10
N CYS A 8 22.29 -3.95 35.99
CA CYS A 8 21.02 -4.70 36.04
C CYS A 8 19.89 -4.09 35.17
N TRP A 9 20.01 -2.80 34.80
CA TRP A 9 18.98 -2.11 34.02
C TRP A 9 19.08 -2.37 32.51
N VAL A 10 20.30 -2.60 32.00
CA VAL A 10 20.53 -2.89 30.57
C VAL A 10 20.08 -4.30 30.21
N THR A 11 20.19 -5.26 31.14
CA THR A 11 19.72 -6.64 30.92
C THR A 11 18.20 -6.78 30.97
N LEU A 12 17.48 -5.90 31.68
CA LEU A 12 16.01 -5.95 31.76
C LEU A 12 15.34 -5.33 30.51
N GLY A 13 15.97 -4.31 29.90
CA GLY A 13 15.49 -3.72 28.64
C GLY A 13 15.63 -4.64 27.43
N LEU A 14 16.65 -5.51 27.41
CA LEU A 14 16.87 -6.46 26.30
C LEU A 14 15.89 -7.65 26.34
N LEU A 15 15.38 -8.03 27.51
CA LEU A 15 14.41 -9.13 27.63
C LEU A 15 13.00 -8.71 27.19
N ALA A 16 12.64 -7.43 27.36
CA ALA A 16 11.32 -6.92 26.96
C ALA A 16 11.15 -6.83 25.43
N ALA A 17 12.24 -6.67 24.68
CA ALA A 17 12.22 -6.65 23.22
C ALA A 17 12.07 -8.04 22.58
N ALA A 18 12.35 -9.13 23.33
CA ALA A 18 12.25 -10.50 22.84
C ALA A 18 10.82 -11.09 22.93
N LEU A 19 9.88 -10.41 23.59
CA LEU A 19 8.47 -10.86 23.67
C LEU A 19 7.58 -10.35 22.54
N SER A 20 8.08 -9.48 21.67
CA SER A 20 7.39 -9.06 20.44
C SER A 20 7.83 -9.90 19.25
N ALA A 21 7.91 -11.22 19.42
CA ALA A 21 7.70 -12.09 18.26
C ALA A 21 6.20 -11.97 17.92
N PRO A 22 5.80 -11.53 16.72
CA PRO A 22 4.42 -11.70 16.30
C PRO A 22 4.20 -13.22 16.25
N GLY A 23 3.67 -13.77 17.36
CA GLY A 23 3.11 -15.10 17.36
C GLY A 23 2.14 -15.18 16.18
N GLN A 24 2.07 -16.34 15.55
CA GLN A 24 1.19 -16.64 14.41
C GLN A 24 -0.28 -16.37 14.80
N ALA A 25 -0.65 -15.10 14.88
CA ALA A 25 -1.98 -14.66 15.22
C ALA A 25 -2.88 -15.02 14.05
N LEU A 26 -4.03 -15.58 14.37
CA LEU A 26 -5.09 -15.84 13.42
C LEU A 26 -5.43 -14.51 12.74
N LEU A 27 -5.25 -14.44 11.42
CA LEU A 27 -5.62 -13.27 10.65
C LEU A 27 -7.08 -13.43 10.26
N THR A 28 -7.95 -12.57 10.76
CA THR A 28 -9.34 -12.49 10.33
C THR A 28 -9.50 -11.50 9.16
N VAL A 29 -10.64 -11.57 8.47
CA VAL A 29 -10.96 -10.64 7.37
C VAL A 29 -10.99 -9.20 7.89
N GLU A 30 -11.61 -8.98 9.04
CA GLU A 30 -11.78 -7.69 9.70
C GLU A 30 -10.42 -7.11 10.09
N GLU A 31 -9.53 -7.93 10.64
CA GLU A 31 -8.17 -7.53 10.95
C GLU A 31 -7.38 -7.16 9.70
N ALA A 32 -7.48 -7.95 8.63
CA ALA A 32 -6.80 -7.65 7.38
C ALA A 32 -7.23 -6.29 6.81
N VAL A 33 -8.54 -6.01 6.81
CA VAL A 33 -9.09 -4.73 6.37
C VAL A 33 -8.68 -3.59 7.31
N ALA A 34 -8.74 -3.78 8.62
CA ALA A 34 -8.36 -2.76 9.60
C ALA A 34 -6.88 -2.38 9.46
N ARG A 35 -5.99 -3.36 9.34
CA ARG A 35 -4.55 -3.14 9.12
C ARG A 35 -4.29 -2.41 7.80
N ALA A 36 -4.98 -2.80 6.73
CA ALA A 36 -4.87 -2.11 5.44
C ALA A 36 -5.31 -0.64 5.57
N ILE A 37 -6.51 -0.37 6.09
CA ILE A 37 -7.03 1.01 6.21
C ILE A 37 -6.13 1.89 7.10
N ALA A 38 -5.57 1.32 8.17
CA ALA A 38 -4.71 2.07 9.10
C ALA A 38 -3.38 2.51 8.49
N GLY A 39 -2.81 1.73 7.56
CA GLY A 39 -1.43 1.92 7.11
C GLY A 39 -1.22 2.04 5.60
N HIS A 40 -2.27 1.98 4.77
CA HIS A 40 -2.09 1.87 3.32
C HIS A 40 -1.44 3.13 2.71
N PRO A 41 -0.36 3.00 1.91
CA PRO A 41 0.30 4.14 1.25
C PRO A 41 -0.64 4.98 0.38
N LEU A 42 -1.57 4.34 -0.36
CA LEU A 42 -2.58 5.06 -1.15
C LEU A 42 -3.52 5.94 -0.30
N LEU A 43 -3.87 5.54 0.92
CA LEU A 43 -4.70 6.38 1.80
C LEU A 43 -3.90 7.56 2.33
N THR A 44 -2.60 7.37 2.56
CA THR A 44 -1.67 8.47 2.89
C THR A 44 -1.57 9.45 1.72
N ALA A 45 -1.49 8.96 0.48
CA ALA A 45 -1.50 9.83 -0.71
C ALA A 45 -2.83 10.60 -0.84
N GLY A 46 -3.96 9.96 -0.58
CA GLY A 46 -5.28 10.61 -0.54
C GLY A 46 -5.35 11.72 0.52
N GLU A 47 -4.78 11.52 1.70
CA GLU A 47 -4.66 12.56 2.73
C GLU A 47 -3.83 13.76 2.26
N ARG A 48 -2.72 13.51 1.57
CA ARG A 48 -1.92 14.59 0.97
C ARG A 48 -2.69 15.35 -0.10
N GLN A 49 -3.55 14.69 -0.86
CA GLN A 49 -4.40 15.35 -1.85
C GLN A 49 -5.40 16.31 -1.21
N ILE A 50 -5.96 15.95 -0.05
CA ILE A 50 -6.81 16.86 0.74
C ILE A 50 -6.01 18.11 1.14
N ALA A 51 -4.81 17.93 1.68
CA ALA A 51 -3.94 19.04 2.08
C ALA A 51 -3.56 19.95 0.89
N VAL A 52 -3.35 19.38 -0.30
CA VAL A 52 -3.14 20.14 -1.54
C VAL A 52 -4.37 20.98 -1.88
N SER A 53 -5.57 20.38 -1.88
CA SER A 53 -6.82 21.10 -2.12
C SER A 53 -7.07 22.22 -1.11
N GLU A 54 -6.72 22.02 0.17
CA GLU A 54 -6.78 23.07 1.19
C GLU A 54 -5.79 24.21 0.93
N GLY A 55 -4.59 23.88 0.43
CA GLY A 55 -3.63 24.86 -0.06
C GLY A 55 -4.20 25.71 -1.19
N LEU A 56 -4.83 25.08 -2.18
CA LEU A 56 -5.48 25.77 -3.29
C LEU A 56 -6.65 26.63 -2.82
N ARG A 57 -7.46 26.16 -1.86
CA ARG A 57 -8.53 26.97 -1.24
C ARG A 57 -7.98 28.23 -0.57
N ARG A 58 -6.85 28.11 0.17
CA ARG A 58 -6.19 29.27 0.77
C ARG A 58 -5.67 30.23 -0.28
N GLN A 59 -5.01 29.73 -1.33
CA GLN A 59 -4.52 30.56 -2.44
C GLN A 59 -5.65 31.28 -3.18
N ALA A 60 -6.80 30.63 -3.37
CA ALA A 60 -7.98 31.23 -4.00
C ALA A 60 -8.52 32.46 -3.24
N GLY A 61 -8.28 32.52 -1.92
CA GLY A 61 -8.66 33.62 -1.04
C GLY A 61 -7.68 34.80 -1.02
N LEU A 62 -6.49 34.67 -1.63
CA LEU A 62 -5.52 35.75 -1.67
C LEU A 62 -5.98 36.86 -2.61
N ALA A 63 -5.68 38.11 -2.23
CA ALA A 63 -5.84 39.25 -3.10
C ALA A 63 -4.72 39.25 -4.17
N PRO A 64 -4.99 39.79 -5.38
CA PRO A 64 -3.92 40.08 -6.32
C PRO A 64 -2.88 41.01 -5.68
N ASN A 65 -1.60 40.64 -5.77
CA ASN A 65 -0.52 41.50 -5.33
C ASN A 65 -0.41 42.74 -6.23
N PRO A 66 0.00 43.90 -5.70
CA PRO A 66 0.39 45.02 -6.53
C PRO A 66 1.64 44.67 -7.33
N SER A 67 1.76 45.20 -8.54
CA SER A 67 2.99 45.14 -9.34
C SER A 67 3.56 46.53 -9.52
N PHE A 68 4.85 46.66 -9.21
CA PHE A 68 5.64 47.83 -9.57
C PHE A 68 6.41 47.52 -10.84
N THR A 69 6.21 48.33 -11.86
CA THR A 69 6.92 48.22 -13.14
C THR A 69 7.78 49.46 -13.31
N PHE A 70 9.06 49.23 -13.49
CA PHE A 70 10.02 50.26 -13.85
C PHE A 70 10.51 49.98 -15.26
N GLN A 71 10.41 50.97 -16.13
CA GLN A 71 10.63 50.79 -17.55
C GLN A 71 11.51 51.91 -18.08
N HIS A 72 12.50 51.54 -18.87
CA HIS A 72 13.31 52.46 -19.65
C HIS A 72 13.08 52.16 -21.11
N GLU A 73 12.67 53.17 -21.87
CA GLU A 73 12.38 53.07 -23.29
C GLU A 73 13.23 54.07 -24.08
N ASN A 74 13.17 53.98 -25.41
CA ASN A 74 13.88 54.86 -26.33
C ASN A 74 15.41 54.88 -26.16
N VAL A 75 16.01 53.79 -25.64
CA VAL A 75 17.46 53.65 -25.51
C VAL A 75 18.12 53.61 -26.90
N ARG A 76 18.71 54.74 -27.30
CA ARG A 76 19.44 54.93 -28.56
C ARG A 76 20.70 55.75 -28.28
N THR A 77 21.67 55.70 -29.20
CA THR A 77 22.83 56.60 -29.12
C THR A 77 22.35 58.04 -29.25
N ALA A 78 22.61 58.85 -28.21
CA ALA A 78 22.29 60.27 -28.23
C ALA A 78 23.15 60.97 -29.31
N PRO A 79 22.57 61.89 -30.10
CA PRO A 79 23.34 62.74 -31.01
C PRO A 79 24.43 63.53 -30.25
N GLU A 80 25.52 63.85 -30.94
CA GLU A 80 26.65 64.59 -30.36
C GLU A 80 26.18 65.92 -29.74
N GLY A 81 26.51 66.14 -28.46
CA GLY A 81 26.11 67.32 -27.70
C GLY A 81 24.75 67.23 -26.98
N ILE A 82 23.98 66.14 -27.12
CA ILE A 82 22.72 65.94 -26.39
C ILE A 82 22.91 64.96 -25.22
N PRO A 83 22.46 65.30 -24.00
CA PRO A 83 22.59 64.39 -22.87
C PRO A 83 21.73 63.12 -23.03
N TYR A 84 22.29 61.98 -22.65
CA TYR A 84 21.66 60.66 -22.76
C TYR A 84 20.27 60.59 -22.09
N TRP A 85 20.11 61.16 -20.90
CA TRP A 85 18.86 61.13 -20.13
C TRP A 85 17.71 61.91 -20.78
N THR A 86 18.01 62.81 -21.73
CA THR A 86 17.02 63.55 -22.54
C THR A 86 16.63 62.80 -23.81
N PHE A 87 17.31 61.71 -24.14
CA PHE A 87 17.06 60.87 -25.33
C PHE A 87 16.51 59.48 -24.97
N SER A 88 16.18 59.26 -23.69
CA SER A 88 15.60 58.02 -23.17
C SER A 88 14.42 58.35 -22.27
N ASP A 89 13.34 57.59 -22.37
CA ASP A 89 12.19 57.77 -21.49
C ASP A 89 12.26 56.80 -20.31
N THR A 90 11.93 57.29 -19.12
CA THR A 90 11.87 56.47 -17.91
C THR A 90 10.50 56.57 -17.30
N PHE A 91 9.86 55.42 -17.10
CA PHE A 91 8.55 55.29 -16.53
C PHE A 91 8.56 54.41 -15.29
N ALA A 92 7.73 54.78 -14.31
CA ALA A 92 7.46 53.97 -13.13
C ALA A 92 5.94 53.91 -12.94
N TYR A 93 5.38 52.70 -12.87
CA TYR A 93 3.96 52.49 -12.67
C TYR A 93 3.72 51.50 -11.53
N VAL A 94 2.66 51.75 -10.77
CA VAL A 94 2.12 50.78 -9.80
C VAL A 94 0.75 50.35 -10.29
N GLU A 95 0.57 49.07 -10.54
CA GLU A 95 -0.73 48.47 -10.87
C GLU A 95 -1.24 47.69 -9.65
N GLN A 96 -2.49 47.98 -9.24
CA GLN A 96 -3.22 47.16 -8.28
C GLN A 96 -4.52 46.70 -8.92
N ARG A 97 -4.69 45.38 -8.98
CA ARG A 97 -5.96 44.80 -9.45
C ARG A 97 -6.97 44.76 -8.31
N PHE A 98 -8.10 45.42 -8.50
CA PHE A 98 -9.24 45.37 -7.58
C PHE A 98 -10.28 44.37 -8.07
N GLU A 99 -10.70 43.48 -7.17
CA GLU A 99 -11.68 42.45 -7.50
C GLU A 99 -13.08 42.89 -7.08
N THR A 100 -13.99 43.00 -8.05
CA THR A 100 -15.37 43.43 -7.83
C THR A 100 -16.34 42.23 -7.89
N ALA A 101 -17.63 42.49 -7.62
CA ALA A 101 -18.74 41.52 -7.75
C ALA A 101 -18.55 40.19 -7.01
N GLY A 102 -17.81 40.20 -5.89
CA GLY A 102 -17.58 39.01 -5.08
C GLY A 102 -16.79 37.89 -5.78
N LYS A 103 -16.04 38.20 -6.86
CA LYS A 103 -15.24 37.21 -7.61
C LYS A 103 -14.34 36.35 -6.71
N ARG A 104 -13.69 36.99 -5.73
CA ARG A 104 -12.87 36.29 -4.72
C ARG A 104 -13.67 35.27 -3.93
N ARG A 105 -14.83 35.65 -3.40
CA ARG A 105 -15.71 34.76 -2.63
C ARG A 105 -16.09 33.54 -3.47
N ARG A 106 -16.50 33.74 -4.73
CA ARG A 106 -16.86 32.64 -5.64
C ARG A 106 -15.69 31.72 -5.95
N ARG A 107 -14.47 32.24 -6.07
CA ARG A 107 -13.27 31.40 -6.23
C ARG A 107 -13.01 30.53 -5.00
N VAL A 108 -13.17 31.09 -3.80
CA VAL A 108 -13.03 30.34 -2.54
C VAL A 108 -14.13 29.27 -2.42
N GLU A 109 -15.38 29.61 -2.74
CA GLU A 109 -16.49 28.65 -2.77
C GLU A 109 -16.19 27.49 -3.73
N SER A 110 -15.76 27.79 -4.97
CA SER A 110 -15.36 26.78 -5.95
C SER A 110 -14.20 25.91 -5.47
N ALA A 111 -13.17 26.50 -4.86
CA ALA A 111 -12.04 25.76 -4.31
C ALA A 111 -12.44 24.91 -3.08
N SER A 112 -13.45 25.32 -2.32
CA SER A 112 -13.97 24.57 -1.17
C SER A 112 -14.64 23.27 -1.61
N VAL A 113 -15.37 23.28 -2.73
CA VAL A 113 -15.89 22.05 -3.35
C VAL A 113 -14.75 21.11 -3.75
N GLY A 114 -13.60 21.65 -4.17
CA GLY A 114 -12.40 20.85 -4.44
C GLY A 114 -11.83 20.13 -3.21
N VAL A 115 -11.93 20.73 -2.03
CA VAL A 115 -11.55 20.08 -0.76
C VAL A 115 -12.52 18.96 -0.41
N GLU A 116 -13.82 19.22 -0.49
CA GLU A 116 -14.87 18.23 -0.23
C GLU A 116 -14.75 17.02 -1.16
N ARG A 117 -14.54 17.29 -2.47
CA ARG A 117 -14.29 16.25 -3.46
C ARG A 117 -13.08 15.38 -3.09
N ALA A 118 -11.96 15.99 -2.72
CA ALA A 118 -10.76 15.23 -2.35
C ALA A 118 -11.00 14.34 -1.10
N ALA A 119 -11.81 14.80 -0.14
CA ALA A 119 -12.20 14.01 1.01
C ALA A 119 -13.07 12.80 0.62
N LEU A 120 -14.08 13.01 -0.24
CA LEU A 120 -14.93 11.94 -0.75
C LEU A 120 -14.15 10.93 -1.61
N GLU A 121 -13.19 11.39 -2.41
CA GLU A 121 -12.30 10.51 -3.19
C GLU A 121 -11.45 9.62 -2.27
N LYS A 122 -10.93 10.15 -1.15
CA LYS A 122 -10.22 9.36 -0.13
C LYS A 122 -11.13 8.34 0.54
N GLU A 123 -12.36 8.72 0.89
CA GLU A 123 -13.34 7.79 1.48
C GLU A 123 -13.71 6.66 0.52
N LEU A 124 -13.95 6.99 -0.75
CA LEU A 124 -14.21 6.02 -1.81
C LEU A 124 -13.03 5.06 -1.97
N LEU A 125 -11.80 5.58 -1.96
CA LEU A 125 -10.59 4.78 -2.04
C LEU A 125 -10.48 3.81 -0.86
N ALA A 126 -10.83 4.23 0.35
CA ALA A 126 -10.85 3.35 1.54
C ALA A 126 -11.86 2.21 1.38
N LYS A 127 -13.07 2.50 0.87
CA LYS A 127 -14.10 1.48 0.60
C LYS A 127 -13.66 0.49 -0.48
N GLN A 128 -13.07 0.99 -1.57
CA GLN A 128 -12.53 0.14 -2.63
C GLN A 128 -11.39 -0.75 -2.13
N LEU A 129 -10.49 -0.19 -1.32
CA LEU A 129 -9.40 -0.94 -0.71
C LEU A 129 -9.94 -2.05 0.20
N ALA A 130 -10.91 -1.74 1.06
CA ALA A 130 -11.56 -2.73 1.90
C ALA A 130 -12.16 -3.87 1.08
N GLY A 131 -12.82 -3.57 -0.06
CA GLY A 131 -13.34 -4.58 -0.98
C GLY A 131 -12.25 -5.47 -1.58
N ARG A 132 -11.15 -4.89 -2.08
CA ARG A 132 -10.03 -5.66 -2.65
C ARG A 132 -9.35 -6.54 -1.61
N VAL A 133 -9.12 -6.02 -0.41
CA VAL A 133 -8.52 -6.79 0.69
C VAL A 133 -9.42 -7.96 1.10
N LYS A 134 -10.73 -7.75 1.21
CA LYS A 134 -11.69 -8.84 1.48
C LYS A 134 -11.63 -9.93 0.42
N GLN A 135 -11.62 -9.56 -0.86
CA GLN A 135 -11.54 -10.52 -1.96
C GLN A 135 -10.22 -11.30 -1.94
N ALA A 136 -9.11 -10.60 -1.76
CA ALA A 136 -7.78 -11.22 -1.68
C ALA A 136 -7.65 -12.13 -0.46
N TYR A 137 -8.27 -11.76 0.67
CA TYR A 137 -8.29 -12.59 1.88
C TYR A 137 -8.96 -13.92 1.60
N TRP A 138 -10.19 -13.90 1.06
CA TRP A 138 -10.92 -15.15 0.81
C TRP A 138 -10.26 -16.02 -0.25
N ALA A 139 -9.61 -15.41 -1.25
CA ALA A 139 -8.78 -16.14 -2.20
C ALA A 139 -7.60 -16.84 -1.51
N ALA A 140 -6.89 -16.14 -0.62
CA ALA A 140 -5.75 -16.69 0.12
C ALA A 140 -6.16 -17.78 1.13
N ALA A 141 -7.21 -17.52 1.92
CA ALA A 141 -7.76 -18.49 2.88
C ALA A 141 -8.27 -19.76 2.16
N GLY A 142 -9.00 -19.59 1.05
CA GLY A 142 -9.48 -20.70 0.24
C GLY A 142 -8.34 -21.52 -0.38
N ALA A 143 -7.35 -20.87 -0.99
CA ALA A 143 -6.18 -21.56 -1.55
C ALA A 143 -5.39 -22.31 -0.48
N ARG A 144 -5.25 -21.71 0.72
CA ARG A 144 -4.62 -22.37 1.85
C ARG A 144 -5.38 -23.62 2.29
N ARG A 145 -6.71 -23.54 2.37
CA ARG A 145 -7.55 -24.68 2.76
C ARG A 145 -7.48 -25.82 1.75
N ILE A 146 -7.49 -25.49 0.44
CA ILE A 146 -7.33 -26.49 -0.63
C ILE A 146 -5.98 -27.20 -0.52
N TYR A 147 -4.90 -26.45 -0.28
CA TYR A 147 -3.57 -27.03 -0.05
C TYR A 147 -3.57 -28.02 1.13
N GLU A 148 -4.16 -27.64 2.26
CA GLU A 148 -4.23 -28.49 3.44
C GLU A 148 -4.98 -29.81 3.17
N LEU A 149 -6.13 -29.72 2.49
CA LEU A 149 -6.92 -30.90 2.10
C LEU A 149 -6.16 -31.83 1.14
N LEU A 150 -5.47 -31.27 0.14
CA LEU A 150 -4.70 -32.07 -0.81
C LEU A 150 -3.45 -32.69 -0.17
N LEU A 151 -2.81 -31.97 0.75
CA LEU A 151 -1.70 -32.50 1.52
C LEU A 151 -2.13 -33.66 2.42
N GLU A 152 -3.28 -33.53 3.07
CA GLU A 152 -3.88 -34.60 3.87
C GLU A 152 -4.27 -35.80 3.00
N ALA A 153 -4.90 -35.56 1.85
CA ALA A 153 -5.25 -36.62 0.89
C ALA A 153 -4.00 -37.37 0.40
N ALA A 154 -2.94 -36.67 0.01
CA ALA A 154 -1.68 -37.28 -0.42
C ALA A 154 -1.04 -38.12 0.70
N ARG A 155 -1.03 -37.63 1.94
CA ARG A 155 -0.52 -38.37 3.10
C ARG A 155 -1.33 -39.62 3.39
N ASN A 156 -2.66 -39.52 3.39
CA ASN A 156 -3.54 -40.65 3.65
C ASN A 156 -3.44 -41.71 2.54
N PHE A 157 -3.22 -41.29 1.30
CA PHE A 157 -3.07 -42.22 0.17
C PHE A 157 -1.78 -43.05 0.25
N LEU A 158 -0.75 -42.60 0.97
CA LEU A 158 0.45 -43.41 1.21
C LEU A 158 0.13 -44.70 1.98
N LEU A 159 -0.86 -44.68 2.88
CA LEU A 159 -1.32 -45.89 3.58
C LEU A 159 -1.93 -46.91 2.61
N ILE A 160 -2.60 -46.42 1.55
CA ILE A 160 -3.15 -47.28 0.50
C ILE A 160 -2.01 -47.90 -0.32
N VAL A 161 -0.97 -47.12 -0.64
CA VAL A 161 0.23 -47.62 -1.32
C VAL A 161 0.88 -48.73 -0.48
N GLU A 162 1.14 -48.47 0.80
CA GLU A 162 1.78 -49.43 1.73
C GLU A 162 0.98 -50.74 1.84
N TYR A 163 -0.35 -50.65 1.98
CA TYR A 163 -1.21 -51.83 2.00
C TYR A 163 -1.08 -52.69 0.73
N HIS A 164 -1.04 -52.06 -0.45
CA HIS A 164 -0.92 -52.79 -1.71
C HIS A 164 0.51 -53.33 -1.95
N GLU A 165 1.54 -52.66 -1.41
CA GLU A 165 2.91 -53.18 -1.43
C GLU A 165 3.03 -54.52 -0.68
N VAL A 166 2.36 -54.64 0.47
CA VAL A 166 2.29 -55.90 1.24
C VAL A 166 1.59 -56.99 0.41
N ARG A 167 0.44 -56.67 -0.20
CA ARG A 167 -0.32 -57.66 -0.99
C ARG A 167 0.43 -58.18 -2.22
N VAL A 168 1.20 -57.33 -2.90
CA VAL A 168 2.07 -57.78 -4.01
C VAL A 168 3.18 -58.68 -3.48
N ARG A 169 3.80 -58.33 -2.34
CA ARG A 169 4.86 -59.15 -1.71
C ARG A 169 4.36 -60.54 -1.30
N GLU A 170 3.11 -60.64 -0.88
CA GLU A 170 2.42 -61.91 -0.55
C GLU A 170 1.92 -62.67 -1.78
N GLY A 171 2.10 -62.14 -3.00
CA GLY A 171 1.60 -62.74 -4.24
C GLY A 171 0.08 -62.63 -4.44
N ALA A 172 -0.60 -61.83 -3.61
CA ALA A 172 -2.05 -61.65 -3.61
C ALA A 172 -2.54 -60.52 -4.54
N MET A 173 -1.64 -59.88 -5.30
CA MET A 173 -1.92 -58.82 -6.28
C MET A 173 -0.82 -58.77 -7.36
N ALA A 174 -1.16 -58.31 -8.57
CA ALA A 174 -0.19 -58.06 -9.64
C ALA A 174 0.62 -56.78 -9.43
N GLU A 175 1.91 -56.80 -9.79
CA GLU A 175 2.81 -55.63 -9.74
C GLU A 175 2.32 -54.45 -10.60
N ALA A 176 1.69 -54.75 -11.74
CA ALA A 176 1.16 -53.73 -12.65
C ALA A 176 0.08 -52.86 -11.97
N ASP A 177 -0.71 -53.44 -11.07
CA ASP A 177 -1.73 -52.69 -10.33
C ASP A 177 -1.11 -51.83 -9.23
N LEU A 178 -0.07 -52.33 -8.55
CA LEU A 178 0.71 -51.50 -7.61
C LEU A 178 1.37 -50.31 -8.32
N LEU A 179 1.88 -50.48 -9.54
CA LEU A 179 2.43 -49.38 -10.33
C LEU A 179 1.37 -48.30 -10.63
N ARG A 180 0.13 -48.69 -10.93
CA ARG A 180 -0.98 -47.74 -11.13
C ARG A 180 -1.32 -46.99 -9.85
N ILE A 181 -1.32 -47.66 -8.70
CA ILE A 181 -1.58 -47.03 -7.40
C ILE A 181 -0.46 -46.04 -7.05
N ARG A 182 0.80 -46.41 -7.27
CA ARG A 182 1.94 -45.50 -7.09
C ARG A 182 1.86 -44.28 -8.01
N LEU A 183 1.47 -44.45 -9.27
CA LEU A 183 1.24 -43.32 -10.18
C LEU A 183 0.18 -42.36 -9.65
N GLU A 184 -0.91 -42.87 -9.07
CA GLU A 184 -1.95 -42.03 -8.47
C GLU A 184 -1.45 -41.29 -7.22
N SER A 185 -0.65 -41.95 -6.38
CA SER A 185 0.04 -41.30 -5.26
C SER A 185 0.93 -40.14 -5.73
N GLU A 186 1.69 -40.33 -6.80
CA GLU A 186 2.51 -39.26 -7.37
C GLU A 186 1.67 -38.11 -7.94
N ARG A 187 0.51 -38.39 -8.55
CA ARG A 187 -0.42 -37.36 -9.00
C ARG A 187 -0.98 -36.53 -7.84
N LEU A 188 -1.36 -37.16 -6.74
CA LEU A 188 -1.82 -36.46 -5.53
C LEU A 188 -0.70 -35.59 -4.93
N ASN A 189 0.53 -36.10 -4.88
CA ASN A 189 1.69 -35.34 -4.43
C ASN A 189 1.96 -34.11 -5.32
N LEU A 190 1.85 -34.25 -6.64
CA LEU A 190 1.96 -33.11 -7.56
C LEU A 190 0.83 -32.09 -7.36
N ALA A 191 -0.41 -32.56 -7.16
CA ALA A 191 -1.54 -31.69 -6.87
C ALA A 191 -1.34 -30.88 -5.57
N ALA A 192 -0.87 -31.53 -4.50
CA ALA A 192 -0.57 -30.87 -3.23
C ALA A 192 0.56 -29.82 -3.38
N LYS A 193 1.61 -30.13 -4.15
CA LYS A 193 2.70 -29.16 -4.44
C LYS A 193 2.21 -27.98 -5.26
N ALA A 194 1.36 -28.20 -6.25
CA ALA A 194 0.76 -27.12 -7.04
C ALA A 194 -0.12 -26.22 -6.17
N ALA A 195 -0.97 -26.81 -5.32
CA ALA A 195 -1.82 -26.08 -4.39
C ALA A 195 -1.01 -25.29 -3.34
N PHE A 196 0.14 -25.81 -2.90
CA PHE A 196 1.07 -25.06 -2.05
C PHE A 196 1.52 -23.77 -2.72
N LEU A 197 2.03 -23.85 -3.96
CA LEU A 197 2.50 -22.68 -4.70
C LEU A 197 1.38 -21.66 -4.92
N GLU A 198 0.16 -22.13 -5.21
CA GLU A 198 -1.00 -21.25 -5.37
C GLU A 198 -1.39 -20.58 -4.06
N SER A 199 -1.35 -21.30 -2.94
CA SER A 199 -1.61 -20.72 -1.61
C SER A 199 -0.58 -19.63 -1.25
N GLU A 200 0.69 -19.84 -1.58
CA GLU A 200 1.75 -18.85 -1.35
C GLU A 200 1.58 -17.61 -2.24
N ARG A 201 1.21 -17.79 -3.51
CA ARG A 201 0.90 -16.67 -4.42
C ARG A 201 -0.29 -15.86 -3.93
N ALA A 202 -1.38 -16.53 -3.54
CA ALA A 202 -2.58 -15.87 -3.03
C ALA A 202 -2.29 -15.12 -1.73
N ARG A 203 -1.48 -15.69 -0.84
CA ARG A 203 -1.00 -15.04 0.39
C ARG A 203 -0.20 -13.79 0.06
N ILE A 204 0.79 -13.86 -0.83
CA ILE A 204 1.58 -12.69 -1.26
C ILE A 204 0.69 -11.61 -1.88
N SER A 205 -0.32 -12.01 -2.67
CA SER A 205 -1.29 -11.09 -3.26
C SER A 205 -2.09 -10.34 -2.18
N LEU A 206 -2.56 -11.03 -1.14
CA LEU A 206 -3.24 -10.42 0.00
C LEU A 206 -2.38 -9.34 0.68
N PHE A 207 -1.12 -9.67 1.04
CA PHE A 207 -0.26 -8.68 1.73
C PHE A 207 0.08 -7.48 0.86
N ARG A 208 0.16 -7.68 -0.46
CA ARG A 208 0.32 -6.60 -1.43
C ARG A 208 -0.91 -5.68 -1.46
N GLU A 209 -2.12 -6.25 -1.52
CA GLU A 209 -3.37 -5.47 -1.44
C GLU A 209 -3.55 -4.78 -0.08
N MET A 210 -3.02 -5.36 1.01
CA MET A 210 -2.99 -4.71 2.32
C MET A 210 -1.98 -3.55 2.40
N GLY A 211 -1.07 -3.44 1.42
CA GLY A 211 -0.03 -2.39 1.41
C GLY A 211 1.08 -2.63 2.44
N VAL A 212 1.30 -3.87 2.87
CA VAL A 212 2.32 -4.22 3.87
C VAL A 212 3.62 -4.59 3.17
N ALA A 213 4.73 -3.93 3.54
CA ALA A 213 6.05 -4.19 2.94
C ALA A 213 6.71 -5.47 3.45
N ASP A 214 6.52 -5.79 4.74
CA ASP A 214 7.05 -7.01 5.36
C ASP A 214 6.00 -8.13 5.27
N ILE A 215 6.23 -9.08 4.37
CA ILE A 215 5.32 -10.18 4.11
C ILE A 215 5.71 -11.34 5.05
N PRO A 216 4.87 -11.71 6.03
CA PRO A 216 5.21 -12.77 6.97
C PRO A 216 5.39 -14.10 6.24
N ALA A 217 6.34 -14.93 6.69
CA ALA A 217 6.61 -16.23 6.05
C ALA A 217 5.43 -17.22 6.17
N ALA A 218 4.61 -17.10 7.22
CA ALA A 218 3.45 -17.96 7.44
C ALA A 218 2.30 -17.16 8.07
N VAL A 219 1.07 -17.53 7.71
CA VAL A 219 -0.16 -16.92 8.22
C VAL A 219 -1.19 -18.01 8.44
N ARG A 220 -1.93 -17.90 9.55
CA ARG A 220 -3.12 -18.72 9.80
C ARG A 220 -4.34 -17.85 9.50
N PHE A 221 -5.22 -18.37 8.67
CA PHE A 221 -6.52 -17.76 8.38
C PHE A 221 -7.57 -18.37 9.31
N GLU A 222 -8.58 -17.58 9.65
CA GLU A 222 -9.81 -18.08 10.28
C GLU A 222 -10.62 -19.00 9.35
#